data_AF-A0A4R6XS57-F1
#
_entry.id   AF-A0A4R6XS57-F1
#
_cell.length_a   1.000
_cell.length_b   1.000
_cell.length_c   1.000
_cell.angle_alpha   90.00
_cell.angle_beta   90.00
_cell.angle_gamma   90.00
#
_symmetry.space_group_name_H-M   'P 1'
#
loop_
_entity.id
_entity.type
_entity.pdbx_description
1 polymer ?
#
loop_
_entity_poly.entity_id
_entity_poly.type
_entity_poly.pdbx_seq_one_letter_code
_entity_poly.pdbx_strand_id
1 'polypeptide(L)'
;MKSKGRPQHQDILTPAEWRVVSLVQHGLTNPQMAEQLQVSINTIKYHITNDVEKLRIHSHGQVSNKKSLLHYLGAPKDSPFHRSQHMKKATPIQSLGQISRTVKNIAQSETWYKDVLGLKHLYTYGQLAFFDLNGVRLMLSEADDKDSTTQSASVLYFQTEDIKYSHQQLSEKGITFSHAPHKVHVHDDGTEEWMAFFNDSEGRPLGLMGQYK
;
A
#
# COMPACT_ATOMS: atom_id res chain seq x y z
N MET A 1 -39.25 32.05 -15.25
CA MET A 1 -39.41 31.00 -14.21
C MET A 1 -38.02 30.47 -13.86
N LYS A 2 -37.53 30.70 -12.63
CA LYS A 2 -36.23 30.14 -12.19
C LYS A 2 -36.43 28.65 -11.93
N SER A 3 -35.72 27.80 -12.67
CA SER A 3 -35.66 26.35 -12.45
C SER A 3 -35.36 26.07 -10.97
N LYS A 4 -36.31 25.44 -10.26
CA LYS A 4 -36.07 24.90 -8.92
C LYS A 4 -35.25 23.62 -9.10
N GLY A 5 -33.93 23.75 -9.01
CA GLY A 5 -33.00 22.63 -9.05
C GLY A 5 -31.60 23.10 -8.66
N ARG A 6 -30.85 22.23 -7.99
CA ARG A 6 -29.43 22.45 -7.68
C ARG A 6 -28.69 22.78 -9.00
N PRO A 7 -27.73 23.73 -9.03
CA PRO A 7 -26.98 24.05 -10.25
C PRO A 7 -26.44 22.77 -10.91
N GLN A 8 -26.48 22.70 -12.24
CA GLN A 8 -25.89 21.56 -12.97
C GLN A 8 -24.41 21.45 -12.58
N HIS A 9 -24.02 20.29 -12.06
CA HIS A 9 -22.64 20.00 -11.71
C HIS A 9 -21.82 19.84 -12.99
N GLN A 10 -20.58 20.35 -13.01
CA GLN A 10 -19.72 20.33 -14.22
C GLN A 10 -19.15 18.94 -14.56
N ASP A 11 -19.37 17.97 -13.68
CA ASP A 11 -18.94 16.58 -13.78
C ASP A 11 -20.15 15.65 -13.92
N ILE A 12 -19.94 14.43 -14.44
CA ILE A 12 -20.97 13.42 -14.71
C ILE A 12 -21.72 13.06 -13.42
N LEU A 13 -20.97 12.93 -12.32
CA LEU A 13 -21.51 12.71 -10.99
C LEU A 13 -21.31 13.95 -10.11
N THR A 14 -22.22 14.13 -9.15
CA THR A 14 -22.06 15.11 -8.08
C THR A 14 -21.05 14.62 -7.03
N PRO A 15 -20.51 15.48 -6.16
CA PRO A 15 -19.56 15.06 -5.12
C PRO A 15 -20.15 14.02 -4.15
N ALA A 16 -21.46 14.04 -3.92
CA ALA A 16 -22.14 13.05 -3.08
C ALA A 16 -22.22 11.68 -3.76
N GLU A 17 -22.47 11.65 -5.06
CA GLU A 17 -22.48 10.43 -5.88
C GLU A 17 -21.07 9.84 -6.00
N TRP A 18 -20.05 10.68 -6.20
CA TRP A 18 -18.65 10.23 -6.16
C TRP A 18 -18.25 9.61 -4.82
N ARG A 19 -18.81 10.09 -3.69
CA ARG A 19 -18.60 9.43 -2.39
C ARG A 19 -19.20 8.03 -2.38
N VAL A 20 -20.39 7.83 -2.94
CA VAL A 20 -21.00 6.49 -3.04
C VAL A 20 -20.12 5.57 -3.89
N VAL A 21 -19.69 6.00 -5.08
CA VAL A 21 -18.76 5.23 -5.94
C VAL A 21 -17.48 4.86 -5.18
N SER A 22 -16.88 5.83 -4.48
CA SER A 22 -15.68 5.60 -3.66
C SER A 22 -15.92 4.53 -2.60
N LEU A 23 -17.01 4.60 -1.83
CA LEU A 23 -17.27 3.59 -0.78
C LEU A 23 -17.55 2.20 -1.36
N VAL A 24 -18.17 2.11 -2.55
CA VAL A 24 -18.30 0.84 -3.27
C VAL A 24 -16.93 0.28 -3.63
N GLN A 25 -16.00 1.12 -4.10
CA GLN A 25 -14.63 0.71 -4.45
C GLN A 25 -13.79 0.31 -3.23
N HIS A 26 -14.09 0.84 -2.04
CA HIS A 26 -13.53 0.39 -0.77
C HIS A 26 -14.16 -0.94 -0.28
N GLY A 27 -15.09 -1.53 -1.03
CA GLY A 27 -15.69 -2.83 -0.74
C GLY A 27 -16.79 -2.81 0.33
N LEU A 28 -17.24 -1.63 0.78
CA LEU A 28 -18.23 -1.53 1.84
C LEU A 28 -19.58 -2.10 1.42
N THR A 29 -20.30 -2.72 2.35
CA THR A 29 -21.69 -3.18 2.18
C THR A 29 -22.67 -2.01 2.18
N ASN A 30 -23.89 -2.22 1.67
CA ASN A 30 -24.89 -1.14 1.61
C ASN A 30 -25.26 -0.60 3.00
N PRO A 31 -25.39 -1.42 4.06
CA PRO A 31 -25.55 -0.93 5.43
C PRO A 31 -24.39 -0.06 5.91
N GLN A 32 -23.13 -0.50 5.70
CA GLN A 32 -21.94 0.27 6.10
C GLN A 32 -21.86 1.62 5.37
N MET A 33 -22.17 1.64 4.07
CA MET A 33 -22.23 2.90 3.30
C MET A 33 -23.33 3.84 3.81
N ALA A 34 -24.50 3.29 4.14
CA ALA A 34 -25.63 4.04 4.66
C ALA A 34 -25.29 4.70 6.02
N GLU A 35 -24.65 3.92 6.90
CA GLU A 35 -24.14 4.40 8.19
C GLU A 35 -23.10 5.51 8.00
N GLN A 36 -22.08 5.27 7.17
CA GLN A 36 -20.98 6.22 6.97
C GLN A 36 -21.42 7.54 6.32
N LEU A 37 -22.42 7.48 5.41
CA LEU A 37 -22.97 8.67 4.76
C LEU A 37 -24.16 9.27 5.51
N GLN A 38 -24.60 8.66 6.61
CA GLN A 38 -25.77 9.07 7.39
C GLN A 38 -27.06 9.18 6.54
N VAL A 39 -27.30 8.19 5.68
CA VAL A 39 -28.48 8.11 4.80
C VAL A 39 -29.15 6.74 4.92
N SER A 40 -30.33 6.57 4.31
CA SER A 40 -31.00 5.26 4.32
C SER A 40 -30.33 4.27 3.35
N ILE A 41 -30.44 2.96 3.64
CA ILE A 41 -30.00 1.89 2.73
C ILE A 41 -30.67 2.02 1.34
N ASN A 42 -31.93 2.47 1.30
CA ASN A 42 -32.64 2.69 0.04
C ASN A 42 -32.06 3.85 -0.76
N THR A 43 -31.61 4.91 -0.09
CA THR A 43 -30.88 6.03 -0.70
C THR A 43 -29.58 5.54 -1.35
N ILE A 44 -28.84 4.64 -0.68
CA ILE A 44 -27.64 4.02 -1.25
C ILE A 44 -27.96 3.17 -2.49
N LYS A 45 -28.99 2.32 -2.42
CA LYS A 45 -29.42 1.52 -3.59
C LYS A 45 -29.79 2.42 -4.77
N TYR A 46 -30.50 3.52 -4.50
CA TYR A 46 -30.85 4.51 -5.51
C TYR A 46 -29.61 5.15 -6.15
N HIS A 47 -28.66 5.63 -5.33
CA HIS A 47 -27.41 6.21 -5.83
C HIS A 47 -26.64 5.21 -6.69
N ILE A 48 -26.46 3.96 -6.26
CA ILE A 48 -25.76 2.94 -7.04
C ILE A 48 -26.39 2.76 -8.43
N THR A 49 -27.71 2.62 -8.52
CA THR A 49 -28.41 2.45 -9.81
C THR A 49 -28.22 3.69 -10.70
N ASN A 50 -28.45 4.87 -10.14
CA ASN A 50 -28.37 6.14 -10.85
C ASN A 50 -26.95 6.47 -11.31
N ASP A 51 -25.95 6.18 -10.48
CA ASP A 51 -24.53 6.45 -10.78
C ASP A 51 -24.04 5.52 -11.89
N VAL A 52 -24.43 4.24 -11.88
CA VAL A 52 -24.09 3.32 -12.99
C VAL A 52 -24.70 3.78 -14.32
N GLU A 53 -25.94 4.26 -14.29
CA GLU A 53 -26.63 4.78 -15.47
C GLU A 53 -25.94 6.05 -16.00
N LYS A 54 -25.65 7.01 -15.12
CA LYS A 54 -24.95 8.26 -15.46
C LYS A 54 -23.55 8.01 -16.03
N LEU A 55 -22.80 7.08 -15.44
CA LEU A 55 -21.46 6.71 -15.88
C LEU A 55 -21.47 5.84 -17.15
N ARG A 56 -22.65 5.43 -17.64
CA ARG A 56 -22.83 4.56 -18.82
C ARG A 56 -22.01 3.28 -18.74
N ILE A 57 -21.87 2.72 -17.54
CA ILE A 57 -21.12 1.48 -17.33
C ILE A 57 -22.03 0.33 -17.75
N HIS A 58 -22.05 0.08 -19.05
CA HIS A 58 -22.77 -1.04 -19.65
C HIS A 58 -21.78 -2.19 -19.83
N SER A 59 -21.91 -3.21 -18.98
CA SER A 59 -21.27 -4.50 -19.24
C SER A 59 -22.04 -5.16 -20.39
N HIS A 60 -21.36 -5.55 -21.48
CA HIS A 60 -22.00 -6.18 -22.64
C HIS A 60 -23.01 -7.27 -22.19
N GLY A 61 -24.31 -6.99 -22.35
CA GLY A 61 -25.39 -7.95 -22.06
C GLY A 61 -25.67 -8.28 -20.58
N GLN A 62 -25.10 -7.58 -19.59
CA GLN A 62 -25.36 -7.82 -18.17
C GLN A 62 -26.01 -6.62 -17.47
N VAL A 63 -26.92 -6.92 -16.53
CA VAL A 63 -27.59 -5.92 -15.67
C VAL A 63 -26.53 -5.15 -14.86
N SER A 64 -26.48 -3.85 -15.11
CA SER A 64 -25.80 -2.82 -14.31
C SER A 64 -25.99 -3.06 -12.82
N ASN A 65 -24.90 -3.30 -12.09
CA ASN A 65 -24.94 -3.65 -10.68
C ASN A 65 -23.76 -3.03 -9.92
N LYS A 66 -23.81 -3.04 -8.59
CA LYS A 66 -22.76 -2.49 -7.72
C LYS A 66 -21.32 -2.94 -8.09
N LYS A 67 -21.14 -4.16 -8.63
CA LYS A 67 -19.81 -4.64 -9.05
C LYS A 67 -19.25 -3.85 -10.24
N SER A 68 -20.08 -3.23 -11.06
CA SER A 68 -19.59 -2.40 -12.16
C SER A 68 -18.92 -1.11 -11.65
N LEU A 69 -19.42 -0.53 -10.56
CA LEU A 69 -18.75 0.60 -9.87
C LEU A 69 -17.43 0.20 -9.21
N LEU A 70 -17.34 -1.04 -8.72
CA LEU A 70 -16.10 -1.58 -8.12
C LEU A 70 -14.93 -1.56 -9.12
N HIS A 71 -15.19 -1.81 -10.40
CA HIS A 71 -14.18 -1.84 -11.47
C HIS A 71 -14.17 -0.59 -12.35
N TYR A 72 -14.93 0.44 -11.98
CA TYR A 72 -14.99 1.66 -12.77
C TYR A 72 -13.65 2.43 -12.69
N LEU A 73 -13.07 2.75 -13.85
CA LEU A 73 -11.74 3.37 -13.95
C LEU A 73 -11.75 4.90 -13.97
N GLY A 74 -12.93 5.52 -14.02
CA GLY A 74 -13.05 6.98 -14.03
C GLY A 74 -12.88 7.58 -12.64
N ALA A 75 -12.58 8.87 -12.61
CA ALA A 75 -12.41 9.67 -11.40
C ALA A 75 -13.15 11.01 -11.54
N PRO A 76 -13.39 11.75 -10.44
CA PRO A 76 -13.92 13.11 -10.51
C PRO A 76 -13.11 14.00 -11.45
N LYS A 77 -13.76 14.90 -12.19
CA LYS A 77 -13.14 15.74 -13.22
C LYS A 77 -11.98 16.61 -12.71
N ASP A 78 -12.05 17.04 -11.45
CA ASP A 78 -11.02 17.81 -10.76
C ASP A 78 -9.87 16.94 -10.19
N SER A 79 -9.99 15.60 -10.30
CA SER A 79 -8.94 14.67 -9.89
C SER A 79 -7.66 14.88 -10.71
N PRO A 80 -6.48 14.85 -10.07
CA PRO A 80 -5.20 14.76 -10.78
C PRO A 80 -5.14 13.60 -11.79
N PHE A 81 -5.99 12.59 -11.66
CA PHE A 81 -6.13 11.47 -12.60
C PHE A 81 -6.41 11.92 -14.04
N HIS A 82 -7.20 12.98 -14.26
CA HIS A 82 -7.48 13.47 -15.62
C HIS A 82 -6.33 14.31 -16.19
N ARG A 83 -5.49 14.92 -15.34
CA ARG A 83 -4.27 15.62 -15.79
C ARG A 83 -3.22 14.68 -16.36
N SER A 84 -3.23 13.38 -15.99
CA SER A 84 -2.25 12.39 -16.47
C SER A 84 -2.65 11.65 -17.76
N GLN A 85 -3.88 11.81 -18.26
CA GLN A 85 -4.37 11.11 -19.47
C GLN A 85 -3.67 11.56 -20.77
N HIS A 86 -2.88 12.62 -20.75
CA HIS A 86 -2.10 13.09 -21.89
C HIS A 86 -0.70 12.46 -22.05
N MET A 87 -0.37 11.37 -21.35
CA MET A 87 0.96 10.73 -21.46
C MET A 87 0.97 9.52 -22.43
N LYS A 88 2.03 9.47 -23.25
CA LYS A 88 2.43 8.39 -24.18
C LYS A 88 2.36 6.99 -23.53
N LYS A 89 2.19 5.92 -24.34
CA LYS A 89 2.26 4.49 -23.95
C LYS A 89 3.12 4.30 -22.70
N ALA A 90 2.48 4.15 -21.55
CA ALA A 90 3.16 3.99 -20.27
C ALA A 90 3.50 2.52 -20.06
N THR A 91 4.66 2.24 -19.45
CA THR A 91 4.96 0.90 -18.92
C THR A 91 3.93 0.55 -17.85
N PRO A 92 3.19 -0.57 -17.97
CA PRO A 92 2.09 -0.90 -17.05
C PRO A 92 2.50 -1.02 -15.57
N ILE A 93 3.74 -1.45 -15.31
CA ILE A 93 4.35 -1.53 -13.98
C ILE A 93 5.71 -0.84 -14.07
N GLN A 94 5.95 0.17 -13.24
CA GLN A 94 7.21 0.92 -13.23
C GLN A 94 8.23 0.31 -12.27
N SER A 95 7.86 0.20 -10.99
CA SER A 95 8.71 -0.31 -9.92
C SER A 95 7.87 -0.73 -8.72
N LEU A 96 8.51 -1.34 -7.71
CA LEU A 96 7.88 -1.57 -6.41
C LEU A 96 7.63 -0.23 -5.69
N GLY A 97 6.41 0.02 -5.25
CA GLY A 97 6.06 1.25 -4.53
C GLY A 97 5.94 1.11 -3.02
N GLN A 98 5.54 -0.09 -2.55
CA GLN A 98 5.32 -0.34 -1.13
C GLN A 98 5.38 -1.84 -0.81
N ILE A 99 5.90 -2.17 0.38
CA ILE A 99 5.84 -3.49 1.01
C ILE A 99 5.03 -3.34 2.30
N SER A 100 4.14 -4.28 2.58
CA SER A 100 3.38 -4.33 3.83
C SER A 100 3.87 -5.50 4.69
N ARG A 101 4.10 -5.26 5.98
CA ARG A 101 4.41 -6.29 6.97
C ARG A 101 3.57 -6.10 8.23
N THR A 102 2.91 -7.16 8.65
CA THR A 102 2.18 -7.18 9.91
C THR A 102 3.14 -7.18 11.09
N VAL A 103 2.83 -6.56 12.22
CA VAL A 103 3.60 -6.65 13.48
C VAL A 103 2.65 -6.91 14.64
N LYS A 104 3.16 -7.42 15.76
CA LYS A 104 2.39 -7.65 16.99
C LYS A 104 2.20 -6.39 17.82
N ASN A 105 3.18 -5.49 17.78
CA ASN A 105 3.12 -4.23 18.51
C ASN A 105 3.82 -3.12 17.71
N ILE A 106 3.06 -2.11 17.29
CA ILE A 106 3.54 -1.05 16.41
C ILE A 106 4.56 -0.16 17.11
N ALA A 107 4.37 0.14 18.40
CA ALA A 107 5.27 1.02 19.14
C ALA A 107 6.67 0.39 19.32
N GLN A 108 6.72 -0.90 19.69
CA GLN A 108 7.98 -1.64 19.82
C GLN A 108 8.65 -1.82 18.45
N SER A 109 7.87 -2.16 17.43
CA SER A 109 8.40 -2.36 16.08
C SER A 109 8.90 -1.07 15.47
N GLU A 110 8.18 0.04 15.63
CA GLU A 110 8.61 1.37 15.18
C GLU A 110 9.97 1.71 15.76
N THR A 111 10.09 1.61 17.09
CA THR A 111 11.34 1.90 17.82
C THR A 111 12.48 1.03 17.30
N TRP A 112 12.25 -0.27 17.11
CA TRP A 112 13.29 -1.18 16.63
C TRP A 112 13.71 -0.89 15.18
N TYR A 113 12.77 -0.76 14.25
CA TYR A 113 13.08 -0.49 12.85
C TYR A 113 13.73 0.89 12.65
N LYS A 114 13.34 1.88 13.46
CA LYS A 114 13.88 3.24 13.43
C LYS A 114 15.24 3.34 14.10
N ASP A 115 15.36 2.96 15.36
CA ASP A 115 16.51 3.31 16.19
C ASP A 115 17.59 2.20 16.16
N VAL A 116 17.16 0.93 16.14
CA VAL A 116 18.08 -0.23 16.09
C VAL A 116 18.51 -0.49 14.65
N LEU A 117 17.57 -0.80 13.76
CA LEU A 117 17.90 -1.06 12.35
C LEU A 117 18.33 0.23 11.61
N GLY A 118 17.90 1.40 12.07
CA GLY A 118 18.34 2.68 11.51
C GLY A 118 17.57 3.13 10.26
N LEU A 119 16.38 2.57 9.99
CA LEU A 119 15.60 2.98 8.84
C LEU A 119 15.02 4.38 9.02
N LYS A 120 14.92 5.12 7.91
CA LYS A 120 14.31 6.44 7.90
C LYS A 120 12.81 6.34 8.12
N HIS A 121 12.36 6.62 9.33
CA HIS A 121 10.95 6.75 9.67
C HIS A 121 10.32 7.95 8.96
N LEU A 122 9.11 7.76 8.42
CA LEU A 122 8.33 8.79 7.75
C LEU A 122 7.27 9.37 8.68
N TYR A 123 6.38 8.51 9.18
CA TYR A 123 5.33 8.85 10.14
C TYR A 123 4.67 7.57 10.68
N THR A 124 4.00 7.73 11.83
CA THR A 124 3.14 6.71 12.44
C THR A 124 1.73 7.28 12.59
N TYR A 125 0.72 6.48 12.27
CA TYR A 125 -0.69 6.83 12.43
C TYR A 125 -1.49 5.63 12.93
N GLY A 126 -1.98 5.71 14.16
CA GLY A 126 -2.68 4.61 14.81
C GLY A 126 -1.81 3.36 14.87
N GLN A 127 -2.26 2.29 14.23
CA GLN A 127 -1.60 0.98 14.19
C GLN A 127 -0.66 0.81 12.98
N LEU A 128 -0.30 1.90 12.29
CA LEU A 128 0.53 1.88 11.09
C LEU A 128 1.79 2.73 11.25
N ALA A 129 2.95 2.21 10.84
CA ALA A 129 4.20 2.95 10.77
C ALA A 129 4.82 2.82 9.38
N PHE A 130 5.39 3.91 8.87
CA PHE A 130 5.93 3.99 7.51
C PHE A 130 7.41 4.34 7.52
N PHE A 131 8.19 3.64 6.71
CA PHE A 131 9.63 3.84 6.54
C PHE A 131 9.99 4.01 5.06
N ASP A 132 11.02 4.79 4.79
CA ASP A 132 11.59 5.02 3.47
C ASP A 132 12.78 4.09 3.21
N LEU A 133 12.68 3.28 2.16
CA LEU A 133 13.72 2.41 1.62
C LEU A 133 14.11 2.92 0.23
N ASN A 134 14.62 4.15 0.17
CA ASN A 134 15.03 4.83 -1.06
C ASN A 134 13.91 4.91 -2.12
N GLY A 135 12.73 5.40 -1.71
CA GLY A 135 11.55 5.54 -2.58
C GLY A 135 10.58 4.36 -2.53
N VAL A 136 11.00 3.18 -2.04
CA VAL A 136 10.08 2.10 -1.67
C VAL A 136 9.61 2.32 -0.23
N ARG A 137 8.30 2.27 0.02
CA ARG A 137 7.78 2.37 1.39
C ARG A 137 7.69 1.01 2.05
N LEU A 138 8.23 0.87 3.26
CA LEU A 138 7.88 -0.23 4.16
C LEU A 138 6.76 0.25 5.08
N MET A 139 5.61 -0.42 5.03
CA MET A 139 4.49 -0.20 5.94
C MET A 139 4.45 -1.34 6.96
N LEU A 140 4.57 -1.00 8.23
CA LEU A 140 4.27 -1.89 9.35
C LEU A 140 2.81 -1.70 9.76
N SER A 141 2.08 -2.79 9.99
CA SER A 141 0.68 -2.74 10.45
C SER A 141 0.46 -3.68 11.64
N GLU A 142 -0.02 -3.16 12.77
CA GLU A 142 -0.37 -4.01 13.91
C GLU A 142 -1.58 -4.90 13.58
N ALA A 143 -1.52 -6.19 13.92
CA ALA A 143 -2.68 -7.09 13.89
C ALA A 143 -2.67 -8.04 15.08
N ASP A 144 -3.87 -8.45 15.50
CA ASP A 144 -4.06 -9.35 16.63
C ASP A 144 -3.56 -10.77 16.35
N ASP A 145 -3.03 -11.44 17.38
CA ASP A 145 -2.51 -12.82 17.30
C ASP A 145 -3.56 -13.84 16.80
N LYS A 146 -4.86 -13.53 16.87
CA LYS A 146 -5.95 -14.41 16.39
C LYS A 146 -6.03 -14.49 14.86
N ASP A 147 -5.56 -13.47 14.14
CA ASP A 147 -5.37 -13.50 12.68
C ASP A 147 -3.96 -13.98 12.30
N SER A 148 -3.10 -14.23 13.29
CA SER A 148 -1.73 -14.69 13.14
C SER A 148 -1.66 -16.22 13.09
N THR A 149 -2.20 -16.84 12.05
CA THR A 149 -1.54 -18.06 11.56
C THR A 149 -0.18 -17.64 11.07
N THR A 150 0.83 -17.59 11.96
CA THR A 150 2.28 -17.38 11.71
C THR A 150 2.57 -17.06 10.25
N GLN A 151 2.22 -15.85 9.81
CA GLN A 151 2.32 -15.54 8.39
C GLN A 151 3.80 -15.41 8.11
N SER A 152 4.34 -16.36 7.35
CA SER A 152 5.69 -16.29 6.81
C SER A 152 5.82 -14.96 6.06
N ALA A 153 6.45 -13.97 6.70
CA ALA A 153 6.78 -12.73 6.03
C ALA A 153 7.90 -13.02 5.03
N SER A 154 7.86 -12.35 3.87
CA SER A 154 8.99 -12.39 2.94
C SER A 154 10.25 -11.89 3.64
N VAL A 155 11.38 -12.55 3.37
CA VAL A 155 12.69 -12.07 3.81
C VAL A 155 12.98 -10.77 3.06
N LEU A 156 13.34 -9.72 3.78
CA LEU A 156 13.78 -8.46 3.16
C LEU A 156 15.31 -8.42 3.15
N TYR A 157 15.88 -8.21 1.97
CA TYR A 157 17.31 -8.01 1.76
C TYR A 157 17.58 -6.51 1.61
N PHE A 158 18.33 -5.95 2.55
CA PHE A 158 18.75 -4.56 2.55
C PHE A 158 20.11 -4.44 1.88
N GLN A 159 20.17 -3.62 0.84
CA GLN A 159 21.41 -3.35 0.14
C GLN A 159 22.32 -2.44 0.98
N THR A 160 23.60 -2.78 1.03
CA THR A 160 24.63 -2.03 1.76
C THR A 160 25.83 -1.79 0.87
N GLU A 161 26.42 -0.59 0.92
CA GLU A 161 27.68 -0.30 0.23
C GLU A 161 28.84 -1.11 0.84
N ASP A 162 28.97 -1.10 2.17
CA ASP A 162 29.96 -1.89 2.91
C ASP A 162 29.28 -2.80 3.92
N ILE A 163 29.13 -4.08 3.56
CA ILE A 163 28.46 -5.08 4.37
C ILE A 163 29.21 -5.38 5.67
N LYS A 164 30.54 -5.19 5.71
CA LYS A 164 31.32 -5.40 6.93
C LYS A 164 31.09 -4.28 7.92
N TYR A 165 31.14 -3.03 7.44
CA TYR A 165 30.81 -1.86 8.24
C TYR A 165 29.37 -1.92 8.75
N SER A 166 28.40 -2.20 7.87
CA SER A 166 26.99 -2.34 8.26
C SER A 166 26.77 -3.47 9.27
N HIS A 167 27.38 -4.63 9.05
CA HIS A 167 27.32 -5.74 10.01
C HIS A 167 27.85 -5.33 11.39
N GLN A 168 29.04 -4.73 11.45
CA GLN A 168 29.63 -4.29 12.72
C GLN A 168 28.76 -3.27 13.44
N GLN A 169 28.31 -2.22 12.74
CA GLN A 169 27.49 -1.16 13.33
C GLN A 169 26.16 -1.69 13.86
N LEU A 170 25.51 -2.61 13.13
CA LEU A 170 24.27 -3.22 13.59
C LEU A 170 24.51 -4.19 14.77
N SER A 171 25.63 -4.92 14.78
CA SER A 171 26.03 -5.72 15.94
C SER A 171 26.26 -4.87 17.19
N GLU A 172 26.90 -3.71 17.07
CA GLU A 172 27.10 -2.75 18.17
C GLU A 172 25.76 -2.21 18.72
N LYS A 173 24.72 -2.15 17.89
CA LYS A 173 23.34 -1.81 18.28
C LYS A 173 22.54 -2.99 18.85
N GLY A 174 23.16 -4.15 19.04
CA GLY A 174 22.55 -5.33 19.66
C GLY A 174 21.84 -6.28 18.69
N ILE A 175 22.03 -6.13 17.37
CA ILE A 175 21.55 -7.13 16.41
C ILE A 175 22.48 -8.35 16.41
N THR A 176 21.91 -9.52 16.69
CA THR A 176 22.61 -10.80 16.58
C THR A 176 22.49 -11.33 15.16
N PHE A 177 23.62 -11.41 14.45
CA PHE A 177 23.70 -12.08 13.16
C PHE A 177 23.86 -13.59 13.33
N SER A 178 23.24 -14.34 12.42
CA SER A 178 23.41 -15.80 12.35
C SER A 178 24.84 -16.21 11.98
N HIS A 179 25.47 -15.45 11.08
CA HIS A 179 26.81 -15.67 10.56
C HIS A 179 27.42 -14.34 10.14
N ALA A 180 28.76 -14.27 10.08
CA ALA A 180 29.46 -13.13 9.49
C ALA A 180 29.14 -12.97 7.99
N PRO A 181 29.35 -11.77 7.41
CA PRO A 181 29.22 -11.57 5.97
C PRO A 181 30.12 -12.53 5.19
N HIS A 182 29.54 -13.27 4.26
CA HIS A 182 30.26 -14.22 3.42
C HIS A 182 29.76 -14.16 1.99
N LYS A 183 30.64 -14.51 1.05
CA LYS A 183 30.32 -14.61 -0.36
C LYS A 183 29.35 -15.78 -0.59
N VAL A 184 28.25 -15.49 -1.25
CA VAL A 184 27.24 -16.50 -1.62
C VAL A 184 27.29 -16.84 -3.12
N HIS A 185 27.76 -15.90 -3.95
CA HIS A 185 27.80 -16.09 -5.39
C HIS A 185 28.88 -15.22 -6.06
N VAL A 186 29.32 -15.64 -7.25
CA VAL A 186 30.13 -14.84 -8.18
C VAL A 186 29.40 -14.85 -9.52
N HIS A 187 28.98 -13.69 -9.99
CA HIS A 187 28.28 -13.52 -11.26
C HIS A 187 29.23 -13.69 -12.45
N ASP A 188 28.68 -13.93 -13.64
CA ASP A 188 29.44 -14.11 -14.89
C ASP A 188 30.36 -12.92 -15.23
N ASP A 189 30.02 -11.71 -14.75
CA ASP A 189 30.79 -10.49 -14.99
C ASP A 189 31.89 -10.24 -13.94
N GLY A 190 32.11 -11.20 -13.03
CA GLY A 190 33.10 -11.16 -11.95
C GLY A 190 32.59 -10.53 -10.65
N THR A 191 31.39 -9.95 -10.63
CA THR A 191 30.83 -9.34 -9.41
C THR A 191 30.60 -10.41 -8.33
N GLU A 192 31.06 -10.17 -7.11
CA GLU A 192 30.81 -11.02 -5.94
C GLU A 192 29.56 -10.54 -5.18
N GLU A 193 28.66 -11.48 -4.88
CA GLU A 193 27.48 -11.24 -4.02
C GLU A 193 27.75 -11.78 -2.61
N TRP A 194 27.54 -10.93 -1.62
CA TRP A 194 27.81 -11.20 -0.21
C TRP A 194 26.55 -11.00 0.63
N MET A 195 26.34 -11.86 1.63
CA MET A 195 25.17 -11.80 2.50
C MET A 195 25.51 -11.99 3.98
N ALA A 196 24.67 -11.43 4.84
CA ALA A 196 24.63 -11.70 6.28
C ALA A 196 23.17 -11.64 6.77
N PHE A 197 22.72 -12.63 7.54
CA PHE A 197 21.32 -12.73 7.97
C PHE A 197 21.16 -12.53 9.47
N PHE A 198 20.07 -11.87 9.85
CA PHE A 198 19.66 -11.58 11.22
C PHE A 198 18.13 -11.57 11.31
N ASN A 199 17.57 -11.38 12.50
CA ASN A 199 16.12 -11.32 12.70
C ASN A 199 15.67 -9.93 13.15
N ASP A 200 14.43 -9.58 12.82
CA ASP A 200 13.76 -8.41 13.42
C ASP A 200 13.36 -8.64 14.89
N SER A 201 12.77 -7.61 15.51
CA SER A 201 12.30 -7.66 16.91
C SER A 201 11.29 -8.77 17.22
N GLU A 202 10.68 -9.37 16.19
CA GLU A 202 9.71 -10.46 16.32
C GLU A 202 10.25 -11.80 15.79
N GLY A 203 11.57 -11.89 15.55
CA GLY A 203 12.23 -13.13 15.16
C GLY A 203 12.13 -13.46 13.67
N ARG A 204 11.72 -12.51 12.81
CA ARG A 204 11.56 -12.77 11.37
C ARG A 204 12.84 -12.44 10.59
N PRO A 205 13.21 -13.27 9.61
CA PRO A 205 14.47 -13.14 8.89
C PRO A 205 14.56 -11.85 8.07
N LEU A 206 15.73 -11.23 8.16
CA LEU A 206 16.20 -10.09 7.38
C LEU A 206 17.63 -10.39 6.89
N GLY A 207 18.03 -9.78 5.78
CA GLY A 207 19.37 -9.95 5.21
C GLY A 207 20.02 -8.62 4.89
N LEU A 208 21.34 -8.52 5.08
CA LEU A 208 22.18 -7.54 4.39
C LEU A 208 22.69 -8.15 3.09
N MET A 209 22.78 -7.33 2.05
CA MET A 209 23.30 -7.71 0.73
C MET A 209 24.32 -6.67 0.25
N GLY A 210 25.53 -7.12 -0.02
CA GLY A 210 26.61 -6.31 -0.60
C GLY A 210 27.06 -6.91 -1.93
N GLN A 211 27.35 -6.05 -2.91
CA GLN A 211 27.87 -6.46 -4.21
C GLN A 211 29.16 -5.72 -4.51
N TYR A 212 30.20 -6.46 -4.88
CA TYR A 212 31.57 -5.94 -5.05
C TYR A 212 32.14 -6.43 -6.38
N LYS A 213 32.87 -5.57 -7.07
CA LYS A 213 33.54 -5.90 -8.33
C LYS A 213 35.05 -5.85 -8.18
#